data_AF-A0A8S3ZBP0-F1
#
_entry.id   AF-A0A8S3ZBP0-F1
#
_cell.length_a   1.000
_cell.length_b   1.000
_cell.length_c   1.000
_cell.angle_alpha   90.00
_cell.angle_beta   90.00
_cell.angle_gamma   90.00
#
_symmetry.space_group_name_H-M   'P 1'
#
loop_
_entity.id
_entity.type
_entity.pdbx_description
1 polymer ?
#
loop_
_entity_poly.entity_id
_entity_poly.type
_entity_poly.pdbx_seq_one_letter_code
_entity_poly.pdbx_strand_id
1 'polypeptide(L)'
;TECSSEQDSVLAYVQLSKEESEQMLLMNVHEIQSKLRDKFCLDSETSLKDAAVLDYYVGATHWGQQQGYSVQQLSVLFTMVHTLLNKIKEEQVPLVDLISEFHNMIAMTCRDTTTENIFSIQQSKAITDFLSSSLFQHYTLYQFLFSTPQDEEIITKDFFVEVPVPYGVPFPKSLDEGLPEEIFTTISALESLQLETATESQEDTDTSETKCETPIEVELPPDANNIFEKLTPEDVKAVITETCAVILNNLEKDVEKKITQQKATALTKLNMIQNIPPLSGKSSDSK
;
A
#
# COMPACT_ATOMS: atom_id res chain seq x y z
N THR A 1 -15.91 39.58 -22.31
CA THR A 1 -17.08 39.30 -21.47
C THR A 1 -17.16 37.81 -21.32
N GLU A 2 -16.75 37.27 -20.18
CA GLU A 2 -17.16 35.98 -19.60
C GLU A 2 -16.33 35.80 -18.33
N CYS A 3 -16.78 36.47 -17.29
CA CYS A 3 -16.44 36.17 -15.91
C CYS A 3 -17.69 35.46 -15.38
N SER A 4 -17.68 34.13 -15.47
CA SER A 4 -18.80 33.29 -15.03
C SER A 4 -18.36 32.57 -13.76
N SER A 5 -18.63 33.21 -12.64
CA SER A 5 -18.94 32.65 -11.32
C SER A 5 -18.31 31.29 -10.96
N GLU A 6 -17.11 31.32 -10.40
CA GLU A 6 -16.53 30.20 -9.66
C GLU A 6 -17.10 30.21 -8.23
N GLN A 7 -18.23 29.54 -8.03
CA GLN A 7 -18.53 28.96 -6.72
C GLN A 7 -17.85 27.60 -6.67
N ASP A 8 -16.54 27.61 -6.49
CA ASP A 8 -15.79 26.37 -6.32
C ASP A 8 -16.20 25.72 -5.00
N SER A 9 -16.62 24.47 -5.09
CA SER A 9 -16.87 23.64 -3.92
C SER A 9 -15.59 23.55 -3.09
N VAL A 10 -15.75 23.48 -1.76
CA VAL A 10 -14.65 23.35 -0.79
C VAL A 10 -13.67 22.20 -1.11
N LEU A 11 -14.15 21.17 -1.83
CA LEU A 11 -13.36 19.99 -2.20
C LEU A 11 -12.94 19.94 -3.68
N ALA A 12 -13.45 20.86 -4.51
CA ALA A 12 -13.10 20.91 -5.92
C ALA A 12 -11.71 21.55 -6.08
N TYR A 13 -10.92 20.99 -6.99
CA TYR A 13 -9.61 21.47 -7.39
C TYR A 13 -8.54 21.58 -6.30
N VAL A 14 -8.74 20.89 -5.18
CA VAL A 14 -7.78 20.88 -4.05
C VAL A 14 -6.51 20.11 -4.41
N GLN A 15 -6.66 18.94 -5.04
CA GLN A 15 -5.53 18.06 -5.37
C GLN A 15 -5.18 18.01 -6.86
N LEU A 16 -6.19 18.12 -7.72
CA LEU A 16 -6.04 18.15 -9.16
C LEU A 16 -6.58 19.47 -9.70
N SER A 17 -5.80 20.19 -10.50
CA SER A 17 -6.28 21.40 -11.18
C SER A 17 -7.43 21.09 -12.13
N LYS A 18 -8.13 22.13 -12.59
CA LYS A 18 -9.21 21.99 -13.56
C LYS A 18 -8.70 21.38 -14.87
N GLU A 19 -7.58 21.88 -15.37
CA GLU A 19 -6.92 21.40 -16.58
C GLU A 19 -6.43 19.95 -16.40
N GLU A 20 -5.94 19.61 -15.21
CA GLU A 20 -5.50 18.25 -14.90
C GLU A 20 -6.68 17.27 -14.93
N SER A 21 -7.80 17.67 -14.34
CA SER A 21 -9.03 16.89 -14.29
C SER A 21 -9.67 16.73 -15.67
N GLU A 22 -9.64 17.78 -16.52
CA GLU A 22 -10.09 17.72 -17.91
C GLU A 22 -9.26 16.75 -18.74
N GLN A 23 -7.94 16.82 -18.62
CA GLN A 23 -7.05 15.91 -19.33
C GLN A 23 -7.24 14.46 -18.85
N MET A 24 -7.41 14.25 -17.54
CA MET A 24 -7.65 12.92 -16.98
C MET A 24 -8.92 12.27 -17.48
N LEU A 25 -9.96 13.02 -17.89
CA LEU A 25 -11.15 12.45 -18.49
C LEU A 25 -10.92 11.92 -19.92
N LEU A 26 -9.93 12.46 -20.63
CA LEU A 26 -9.65 12.13 -22.04
C LEU A 26 -8.54 11.09 -22.21
N MET A 27 -7.69 10.92 -21.19
CA MET A 27 -6.51 10.09 -21.22
C MET A 27 -6.81 8.61 -20.99
N ASN A 28 -5.92 7.74 -21.47
CA ASN A 28 -5.92 6.31 -21.19
C ASN A 28 -5.36 6.00 -19.79
N VAL A 29 -5.63 4.80 -19.29
CA VAL A 29 -5.18 4.35 -17.95
C VAL A 29 -3.67 4.51 -17.74
N HIS A 30 -2.84 4.15 -18.72
CA HIS A 30 -1.38 4.30 -18.63
C HIS A 30 -0.92 5.76 -18.59
N GLU A 31 -1.62 6.64 -19.30
CA GLU A 31 -1.31 8.07 -19.32
C GLU A 31 -1.71 8.73 -17.99
N ILE A 32 -2.86 8.33 -17.43
CA ILE A 32 -3.30 8.73 -16.08
C ILE A 32 -2.27 8.28 -15.05
N GLN A 33 -1.78 7.04 -15.15
CA GLN A 33 -0.75 6.50 -14.26
C GLN A 33 0.56 7.32 -14.33
N SER A 34 1.08 7.59 -15.52
CA SER A 34 2.29 8.41 -15.66
C SER A 34 2.09 9.81 -15.08
N LYS A 35 0.96 10.45 -15.38
CA LYS A 35 0.69 11.81 -14.92
C LYS A 35 0.52 11.91 -13.40
N LEU A 36 -0.15 10.94 -12.79
CA LEU A 36 -0.30 10.87 -11.33
C LEU A 36 1.03 10.57 -10.65
N ARG A 37 1.84 9.67 -11.23
CA ARG A 37 3.19 9.38 -10.74
C ARG A 37 4.03 10.65 -10.67
N ASP A 38 4.05 11.42 -11.76
CA ASP A 38 4.85 12.65 -11.87
C ASP A 38 4.33 13.75 -10.93
N LYS A 39 3.00 13.89 -10.80
CA LYS A 39 2.36 14.91 -9.95
C LYS A 39 2.62 14.70 -8.46
N PHE A 40 2.54 13.45 -8.01
CA PHE A 40 2.66 13.10 -6.59
C PHE A 40 4.04 12.57 -6.22
N CYS A 41 5.00 12.58 -7.14
CA CYS A 41 6.36 12.08 -6.96
C CYS A 41 6.39 10.67 -6.34
N LEU A 42 5.62 9.74 -6.91
CA LEU A 42 5.46 8.38 -6.38
C LEU A 42 6.46 7.42 -7.04
N ASP A 43 7.32 6.79 -6.23
CA ASP A 43 8.33 5.83 -6.70
C ASP A 43 7.74 4.42 -6.88
N SER A 44 6.98 4.22 -7.95
CA SER A 44 6.28 2.94 -8.18
C SER A 44 7.20 1.75 -8.49
N GLU A 45 8.48 1.99 -8.80
CA GLU A 45 9.43 0.93 -9.18
C GLU A 45 10.17 0.33 -7.98
N THR A 46 10.39 1.13 -6.93
CA THR A 46 11.21 0.76 -5.78
C THR A 46 10.40 0.64 -4.49
N SER A 47 9.30 1.40 -4.37
CA SER A 47 8.46 1.45 -3.16
C SER A 47 7.10 0.79 -3.41
N LEU A 48 6.85 -0.33 -2.71
CA LEU A 48 5.55 -0.99 -2.75
C LEU A 48 4.43 -0.07 -2.22
N LYS A 49 4.74 0.75 -1.22
CA LYS A 49 3.78 1.69 -0.61
C LYS A 49 3.31 2.70 -1.64
N ASP A 50 4.24 3.28 -2.40
CA ASP A 50 3.90 4.29 -3.41
C ASP A 50 3.27 3.67 -4.66
N ALA A 51 3.67 2.45 -5.02
CA ALA A 51 2.99 1.69 -6.07
C ALA A 51 1.51 1.41 -5.73
N ALA A 52 1.20 1.02 -4.50
CA ALA A 52 -0.18 0.76 -4.07
C ALA A 52 -1.03 2.04 -4.02
N VAL A 53 -0.45 3.16 -3.59
CA VAL A 53 -1.12 4.47 -3.61
C VAL A 53 -1.42 4.89 -5.05
N LEU A 54 -0.44 4.75 -5.95
CA LEU A 54 -0.60 5.08 -7.36
C LEU A 54 -1.68 4.23 -8.01
N ASP A 55 -1.67 2.91 -7.78
CA ASP A 55 -2.67 1.99 -8.32
C ASP A 55 -4.09 2.38 -7.91
N TYR A 56 -4.27 2.73 -6.63
CA TYR A 56 -5.58 3.17 -6.15
C TYR A 56 -6.02 4.52 -6.76
N TYR A 57 -5.10 5.49 -6.90
CA TYR A 57 -5.41 6.77 -7.55
C TYR A 57 -5.80 6.60 -9.01
N VAL A 58 -5.10 5.74 -9.75
CA VAL A 58 -5.44 5.40 -11.13
C VAL A 58 -6.81 4.71 -11.18
N GLY A 59 -7.05 3.72 -10.31
CA GLY A 59 -8.31 2.99 -10.23
C GLY A 59 -9.50 3.91 -9.92
N ALA A 60 -9.37 4.82 -8.95
CA ALA A 60 -10.43 5.77 -8.60
C ALA A 60 -10.72 6.78 -9.72
N THR A 61 -9.67 7.29 -10.37
CA THR A 61 -9.80 8.23 -11.49
C THR A 61 -10.48 7.55 -12.68
N HIS A 62 -10.00 6.37 -13.05
CA HIS A 62 -10.56 5.58 -14.14
C HIS A 62 -12.01 5.14 -13.86
N TRP A 63 -12.33 4.75 -12.63
CA TRP A 63 -13.70 4.49 -12.23
C TRP A 63 -14.60 5.73 -12.38
N GLY A 64 -14.12 6.90 -11.96
CA GLY A 64 -14.82 8.18 -12.17
C GLY A 64 -15.07 8.49 -13.65
N GLN A 65 -14.11 8.20 -14.53
CA GLN A 65 -14.29 8.30 -15.98
C GLN A 65 -15.40 7.36 -16.48
N GLN A 66 -15.40 6.10 -16.02
CA GLN A 66 -16.40 5.10 -16.42
C GLN A 66 -17.82 5.48 -15.99
N GLN A 67 -17.97 6.16 -14.85
CA GLN A 67 -19.26 6.69 -14.38
C GLN A 67 -19.72 7.94 -15.15
N GLY A 68 -18.90 8.48 -16.05
CA GLY A 68 -19.23 9.68 -16.83
C GLY A 68 -19.29 10.96 -15.99
N TYR A 69 -18.43 11.06 -14.97
CA TYR A 69 -18.39 12.23 -14.09
C TYR A 69 -17.89 13.48 -14.81
N SER A 70 -18.42 14.64 -14.41
CA SER A 70 -17.91 15.94 -14.86
C SER A 70 -16.51 16.21 -14.32
N VAL A 71 -15.81 17.18 -14.91
CA VAL A 71 -14.48 17.64 -14.45
C VAL A 71 -14.48 17.95 -12.95
N GLN A 72 -15.50 18.68 -12.50
CA GLN A 72 -15.66 19.06 -11.10
C GLN A 72 -15.93 17.85 -10.20
N GLN A 73 -16.78 16.91 -10.65
CA GLN A 73 -17.09 15.69 -9.91
C GLN A 73 -15.87 14.77 -9.77
N LEU A 74 -15.06 14.63 -10.83
CA LEU A 74 -13.83 13.85 -10.80
C LEU A 74 -12.82 14.45 -9.82
N SER A 75 -12.63 15.77 -9.87
CA SER A 75 -11.72 16.47 -8.97
C SER A 75 -12.12 16.27 -7.50
N VAL A 76 -13.41 16.39 -7.20
CA VAL A 76 -13.94 16.17 -5.85
C VAL A 76 -13.79 14.71 -5.40
N LEU A 77 -14.08 13.74 -6.27
CA LEU A 77 -13.88 12.31 -6.00
C LEU A 77 -12.41 12.03 -5.67
N PHE A 78 -11.50 12.57 -6.47
CA PHE A 78 -10.07 12.39 -6.27
C PHE A 78 -9.62 13.00 -4.94
N THR A 79 -10.08 14.21 -4.61
CA THR A 79 -9.81 14.83 -3.31
C THR A 79 -10.29 13.95 -2.16
N MET A 80 -11.50 13.38 -2.23
CA MET A 80 -12.00 12.46 -1.20
C MET A 80 -11.08 11.25 -1.04
N VAL A 81 -10.75 10.58 -2.15
CA VAL A 81 -9.87 9.40 -2.18
C VAL A 81 -8.49 9.73 -1.60
N HIS A 82 -7.89 10.82 -2.03
CA HIS A 82 -6.58 11.29 -1.57
C HIS A 82 -6.58 11.57 -0.06
N THR A 83 -7.59 12.29 0.42
CA THR A 83 -7.71 12.59 1.86
C THR A 83 -7.89 11.32 2.69
N LEU A 84 -8.74 10.38 2.25
CA LEU A 84 -8.94 9.12 2.97
C LEU A 84 -7.65 8.28 3.01
N LEU A 85 -6.96 8.13 1.88
CA LEU A 85 -5.70 7.37 1.83
C LEU A 85 -4.61 8.00 2.68
N ASN A 86 -4.43 9.32 2.63
CA ASN A 86 -3.45 10.01 3.46
C ASN A 86 -3.75 9.86 4.95
N LYS A 87 -5.03 9.87 5.36
CA LYS A 87 -5.42 9.60 6.75
C LYS A 87 -5.05 8.19 7.20
N ILE A 88 -5.11 7.20 6.31
CA ILE A 88 -4.64 5.85 6.63
C ILE A 88 -3.11 5.84 6.70
N LYS A 89 -2.42 6.46 5.73
CA LYS A 89 -0.96 6.46 5.63
C LYS A 89 -0.28 7.18 6.81
N GLU A 90 -0.66 8.44 7.04
CA GLU A 90 0.03 9.36 7.96
C GLU A 90 -0.56 9.32 9.37
N GLU A 91 -1.90 9.33 9.48
CA GLU A 91 -2.60 9.47 10.76
C GLU A 91 -3.02 8.13 11.39
N GLN A 92 -2.96 7.03 10.63
CA GLN A 92 -3.36 5.67 11.06
C GLN A 92 -4.76 5.65 11.73
N VAL A 93 -5.69 6.43 11.17
CA VAL A 93 -7.06 6.59 11.70
C VAL A 93 -7.81 5.26 11.66
N PRO A 94 -8.53 4.85 12.74
CA PRO A 94 -9.32 3.63 12.74
C PRO A 94 -10.46 3.69 11.71
N LEU A 95 -10.88 2.53 11.19
CA LEU A 95 -11.91 2.43 10.14
C LEU A 95 -13.20 3.20 10.46
N VAL A 96 -13.67 3.18 11.71
CA VAL A 96 -14.91 3.86 12.11
C VAL A 96 -14.81 5.37 11.92
N ASP A 97 -13.69 5.96 12.31
CA ASP A 97 -13.45 7.40 12.17
C ASP A 97 -13.24 7.77 10.70
N LEU A 98 -12.57 6.91 9.93
CA LEU A 98 -12.40 7.08 8.49
C LEU A 98 -13.75 7.09 7.74
N ILE A 99 -14.67 6.19 8.10
CA ILE A 99 -16.03 6.16 7.53
C ILE A 99 -16.81 7.42 7.93
N SER A 100 -16.65 7.89 9.18
CA SER A 100 -17.29 9.13 9.63
C SER A 100 -16.80 10.34 8.83
N GLU A 101 -15.51 10.40 8.51
CA GLU A 101 -14.92 11.46 7.68
C GLU A 101 -15.40 11.39 6.23
N PHE A 102 -15.49 10.19 5.66
CA PHE A 102 -16.09 9.99 4.35
C PHE A 102 -17.55 10.48 4.32
N HIS A 103 -18.35 10.11 5.32
CA HIS A 103 -19.74 10.55 5.43
C HIS A 103 -19.84 12.07 5.50
N ASN A 104 -18.95 12.73 6.24
CA ASN A 104 -18.89 14.19 6.31
C ASN A 104 -18.56 14.81 4.94
N MET A 105 -17.58 14.26 4.21
CA MET A 105 -17.23 14.73 2.86
C MET A 105 -18.40 14.58 1.88
N ILE A 106 -19.12 13.45 1.89
CA ILE A 106 -20.32 13.26 1.05
C ILE A 106 -21.41 14.26 1.43
N ALA A 107 -21.67 14.45 2.72
CA ALA A 107 -22.64 15.43 3.20
C ALA A 107 -22.30 16.87 2.78
N MET A 108 -21.00 17.22 2.76
CA MET A 108 -20.52 18.52 2.27
C MET A 108 -20.76 18.72 0.77
N THR A 109 -20.72 17.66 -0.03
CA THR A 109 -20.98 17.72 -1.47
C THR A 109 -22.46 17.65 -1.86
N CYS A 110 -23.32 17.22 -0.93
CA CYS A 110 -24.77 17.09 -1.10
C CYS A 110 -25.56 18.17 -0.33
N ARG A 111 -24.97 19.35 -0.05
CA ARG A 111 -25.62 20.37 0.77
C ARG A 111 -26.85 20.97 0.07
N ASP A 112 -28.01 20.71 0.64
CA ASP A 112 -29.34 21.21 0.20
C ASP A 112 -29.49 22.74 0.13
N THR A 113 -28.49 23.53 0.55
CA THR A 113 -28.60 24.98 0.73
C THR A 113 -28.04 25.81 -0.42
N THR A 114 -27.28 25.20 -1.34
CA THR A 114 -26.78 25.83 -2.57
C THR A 114 -27.41 25.14 -3.75
N THR A 115 -27.86 25.90 -4.75
CA THR A 115 -28.77 25.46 -5.82
C THR A 115 -28.27 24.33 -6.73
N GLU A 116 -27.06 23.80 -6.51
CA GLU A 116 -26.49 22.68 -7.27
C GLU A 116 -25.69 21.75 -6.34
N ASN A 117 -26.26 20.59 -6.04
CA ASN A 117 -25.51 19.49 -5.42
C ASN A 117 -24.50 18.96 -6.45
N ILE A 118 -23.25 18.76 -6.02
CA ILE A 118 -22.17 18.29 -6.92
C ILE A 118 -22.43 16.86 -7.37
N PHE A 119 -22.92 16.03 -6.44
CA PHE A 119 -23.35 14.67 -6.73
C PHE A 119 -24.85 14.53 -6.54
N SER A 120 -25.47 13.77 -7.44
CA SER A 120 -26.83 13.30 -7.21
C SER A 120 -26.86 12.23 -6.10
N ILE A 121 -28.05 11.94 -5.58
CA ILE A 121 -28.26 10.87 -4.59
C ILE A 121 -27.77 9.52 -5.15
N GLN A 122 -28.00 9.26 -6.44
CA GLN A 122 -27.55 8.03 -7.11
C GLN A 122 -26.03 7.97 -7.22
N GLN A 123 -25.38 9.07 -7.60
CA GLN A 123 -23.92 9.14 -7.68
C GLN A 123 -23.28 8.99 -6.29
N SER A 124 -23.85 9.62 -5.27
CA SER A 124 -23.37 9.50 -3.88
C SER A 124 -23.46 8.06 -3.37
N LYS A 125 -24.53 7.34 -3.73
CA LYS A 125 -24.65 5.91 -3.46
C LYS A 125 -23.59 5.11 -4.21
N ALA A 126 -23.38 5.37 -5.50
CA ALA A 126 -22.36 4.69 -6.29
C ALA A 126 -20.93 4.91 -5.72
N ILE A 127 -20.62 6.12 -5.27
CA ILE A 127 -19.34 6.44 -4.59
C ILE A 127 -19.23 5.68 -3.27
N THR A 128 -20.31 5.62 -2.50
CA THR A 128 -20.35 4.86 -1.24
C THR A 128 -20.10 3.38 -1.49
N ASP A 129 -20.75 2.78 -2.49
CA ASP A 129 -20.59 1.38 -2.86
C ASP A 129 -19.17 1.11 -3.39
N PHE A 130 -18.63 2.01 -4.21
CA PHE A 130 -17.24 1.95 -4.68
C PHE A 130 -16.26 1.93 -3.51
N LEU A 131 -16.27 2.95 -2.64
CA LEU A 131 -15.35 3.03 -1.51
C LEU A 131 -15.53 1.90 -0.50
N SER A 132 -16.76 1.40 -0.33
CA SER A 132 -17.03 0.25 0.52
C SER A 132 -16.36 -1.02 0.00
N SER A 133 -16.46 -1.29 -1.30
CA SER A 133 -15.88 -2.46 -1.95
C SER A 133 -14.37 -2.34 -2.23
N SER A 134 -13.85 -1.13 -2.38
CA SER A 134 -12.45 -0.88 -2.70
C SER A 134 -11.62 -0.55 -1.46
N LEU A 135 -11.81 0.62 -0.84
CA LEU A 135 -10.98 1.09 0.26
C LEU A 135 -11.31 0.43 1.59
N PHE A 136 -12.59 0.47 2.00
CA PHE A 136 -12.99 0.04 3.35
C PHE A 136 -12.90 -1.48 3.53
N GLN A 137 -13.27 -2.25 2.50
CA GLN A 137 -13.08 -3.71 2.52
C GLN A 137 -11.61 -4.11 2.69
N HIS A 138 -10.69 -3.34 2.11
CA HIS A 138 -9.24 -3.62 2.15
C HIS A 138 -8.50 -2.74 3.17
N TYR A 139 -9.20 -2.09 4.10
CA TYR A 139 -8.61 -1.17 5.07
C TYR A 139 -7.47 -1.80 5.88
N THR A 140 -7.65 -3.05 6.34
CA THR A 140 -6.62 -3.75 7.12
C THR A 140 -5.34 -3.97 6.30
N LEU A 141 -5.49 -4.19 5.00
CA LEU A 141 -4.35 -4.34 4.09
C LEU A 141 -3.59 -3.03 3.93
N TYR A 142 -4.29 -1.92 3.71
CA TYR A 142 -3.67 -0.59 3.64
C TYR A 142 -3.00 -0.21 4.97
N GLN A 143 -3.67 -0.47 6.09
CA GLN A 143 -3.11 -0.24 7.42
C GLN A 143 -1.82 -1.04 7.63
N PHE A 144 -1.82 -2.33 7.27
CA PHE A 144 -0.65 -3.19 7.35
C PHE A 144 0.48 -2.69 6.44
N LEU A 145 0.17 -2.31 5.20
CA LEU A 145 1.14 -1.81 4.22
C LEU A 145 1.85 -0.54 4.72
N PHE A 146 1.12 0.39 5.34
CA PHE A 146 1.72 1.63 5.81
C PHE A 146 2.42 1.49 7.17
N SER A 147 1.86 0.68 8.08
CA SER A 147 2.38 0.52 9.45
C SER A 147 3.59 -0.42 9.56
N THR A 148 3.69 -1.42 8.69
CA THR A 148 4.71 -2.47 8.83
C THR A 148 6.01 -2.03 8.15
N PRO A 149 7.16 -2.09 8.84
CA PRO A 149 8.46 -1.95 8.18
C PRO A 149 8.68 -3.18 7.29
N GLN A 150 9.12 -2.97 6.06
CA GLN A 150 9.53 -4.07 5.18
C GLN A 150 10.97 -4.48 5.54
N ASP A 151 11.21 -5.79 5.58
CA ASP A 151 12.57 -6.32 5.72
C ASP A 151 13.35 -6.00 4.45
N GLU A 152 14.38 -5.16 4.56
CA GLU A 152 15.23 -4.79 3.43
C GLU A 152 16.19 -5.95 3.12
N GLU A 153 16.00 -6.58 1.96
CA GLU A 153 16.95 -7.57 1.44
C GLU A 153 18.08 -6.85 0.71
N ILE A 154 19.26 -6.77 1.35
CA ILE A 154 20.46 -6.18 0.72
C ILE A 154 21.06 -7.21 -0.24
N ILE A 155 20.72 -7.09 -1.51
CA ILE A 155 21.31 -7.92 -2.57
C ILE A 155 22.67 -7.33 -2.95
N THR A 156 23.76 -7.99 -2.56
CA THR A 156 25.12 -7.63 -3.02
C THR A 156 25.37 -8.26 -4.38
N LYS A 157 25.75 -7.44 -5.37
CA LYS A 157 26.11 -7.92 -6.71
C LYS A 157 27.51 -7.44 -7.08
N ASP A 158 28.41 -8.39 -7.30
CA ASP A 158 29.74 -8.11 -7.81
C ASP A 158 29.66 -7.77 -9.30
N PHE A 159 30.13 -6.57 -9.67
CA PHE A 159 30.24 -6.14 -11.06
C PHE A 159 31.67 -6.30 -11.54
N PHE A 160 31.88 -7.19 -12.49
CA PHE A 160 33.14 -7.30 -13.22
C PHE A 160 33.10 -6.33 -14.40
N VAL A 161 33.90 -5.27 -14.33
CA VAL A 161 34.12 -4.37 -15.46
C VAL A 161 35.34 -4.87 -16.22
N GLU A 162 35.12 -5.49 -17.38
CA GLU A 162 36.22 -5.86 -18.27
C GLU A 162 36.88 -4.59 -18.84
N VAL A 163 38.21 -4.51 -18.74
CA VAL A 163 38.98 -3.42 -19.31
C VAL A 163 39.13 -3.68 -20.82
N PRO A 164 38.77 -2.72 -21.70
CA PRO A 164 38.97 -2.86 -23.14
C PRO A 164 40.44 -3.14 -23.46
N VAL A 165 40.68 -4.02 -24.44
CA VAL A 165 42.04 -4.31 -24.92
C VAL A 165 42.70 -2.99 -25.38
N PRO A 166 43.93 -2.67 -24.93
CA PRO A 166 44.62 -1.44 -25.33
C PRO A 166 44.73 -1.27 -26.85
N TYR A 167 44.64 -0.03 -27.32
CA TYR A 167 44.81 0.31 -28.73
C TYR A 167 46.22 -0.10 -29.22
N GLY A 168 46.29 -1.00 -30.20
CA GLY A 168 47.55 -1.47 -30.80
C GLY A 168 47.81 -2.96 -30.65
N VAL A 169 47.00 -3.70 -29.88
CA VAL A 169 47.05 -5.16 -29.86
C VAL A 169 46.22 -5.70 -31.04
N PRO A 170 46.79 -6.52 -31.94
CA PRO A 170 46.01 -7.14 -33.01
C PRO A 170 44.91 -8.02 -32.41
N PHE A 171 43.66 -7.75 -32.79
CA PHE A 171 42.51 -8.55 -32.40
C PHE A 171 41.87 -9.19 -33.64
N PRO A 172 41.61 -10.52 -33.64
CA PRO A 172 41.94 -11.48 -32.59
C PRO A 172 43.45 -11.66 -32.42
N LYS A 173 43.89 -12.12 -31.24
CA LYS A 173 45.28 -12.54 -31.03
C LYS A 173 45.67 -13.50 -32.16
N SER A 174 46.88 -13.38 -32.71
CA SER A 174 47.35 -14.27 -33.77
C SER A 174 47.15 -15.74 -33.35
N LEU A 175 46.55 -16.54 -34.24
CA LEU A 175 46.22 -17.95 -33.98
C LEU A 175 47.47 -18.73 -33.57
N ASP A 176 47.40 -19.30 -32.37
CA ASP A 176 48.46 -20.08 -31.72
C ASP A 176 48.84 -21.34 -32.52
N GLU A 177 47.90 -21.83 -33.32
CA GLU A 177 48.01 -23.04 -34.13
C GLU A 177 48.92 -22.89 -35.37
N GLY A 178 49.39 -21.67 -35.68
CA GLY A 178 50.27 -21.39 -36.81
C GLY A 178 51.74 -21.18 -36.47
N LEU A 179 52.11 -21.23 -35.19
CA LEU A 179 53.46 -20.92 -34.72
C LEU A 179 54.27 -22.20 -34.44
N PRO A 180 55.52 -22.31 -34.91
CA PRO A 180 56.44 -23.33 -34.43
C PRO A 180 56.58 -23.26 -32.91
N GLU A 181 56.57 -24.42 -32.24
CA GLU A 181 56.60 -24.56 -30.77
C GLU A 181 57.74 -23.77 -30.08
N GLU A 182 58.88 -23.68 -30.76
CA GLU A 182 60.05 -22.91 -30.29
C GLU A 182 59.78 -21.40 -30.19
N ILE A 183 58.98 -20.86 -31.11
CA ILE A 183 58.62 -19.44 -31.12
C ILE A 183 57.53 -19.18 -30.08
N PHE A 184 56.58 -20.10 -29.93
CA PHE A 184 55.50 -19.99 -28.94
C PHE A 184 56.06 -19.96 -27.52
N THR A 185 56.89 -20.94 -27.17
CA THR A 185 57.54 -21.02 -25.85
C THR A 185 58.37 -19.79 -25.53
N THR A 186 59.06 -19.21 -26.52
CA THR A 186 59.83 -17.97 -26.35
C THR A 186 58.91 -16.77 -26.09
N ILE A 187 57.81 -16.62 -26.84
CA ILE A 187 56.86 -15.51 -26.67
C ILE A 187 56.11 -15.62 -25.34
N SER A 188 55.60 -16.80 -24.98
CA SER A 188 54.92 -17.02 -23.69
C SER A 188 55.83 -16.78 -22.50
N ALA A 189 57.12 -17.17 -22.59
CA ALA A 189 58.10 -16.89 -21.54
C ALA A 189 58.36 -15.38 -21.39
N LEU A 190 58.41 -14.63 -22.50
CA LEU A 190 58.57 -13.17 -22.48
C LEU A 190 57.34 -12.45 -21.92
N GLU A 191 56.13 -12.89 -22.27
CA GLU A 191 54.87 -12.35 -21.70
C GLU A 191 54.76 -12.61 -20.19
N SER A 192 55.22 -13.78 -19.73
CA SER A 192 55.26 -14.14 -18.30
C SER A 192 56.18 -13.21 -17.51
N LEU A 193 57.35 -12.86 -18.06
CA LEU A 193 58.30 -11.92 -17.44
C LEU A 193 57.78 -10.48 -17.39
N GLN A 194 56.90 -10.10 -18.33
CA GLN A 194 56.25 -8.79 -18.35
C GLN A 194 55.11 -8.68 -17.33
N LEU A 195 54.43 -9.79 -16.97
CA LEU A 195 53.47 -9.80 -15.88
C LEU A 195 54.14 -9.75 -14.50
N GLU A 196 55.28 -10.45 -14.32
CA GLU A 196 56.02 -10.48 -13.06
C GLU A 196 56.63 -9.11 -12.68
N THR A 197 57.05 -8.31 -13.67
CA THR A 197 57.59 -6.96 -13.41
C THR A 197 56.52 -5.94 -13.01
N ALA A 198 55.24 -6.26 -13.17
CA ALA A 198 54.12 -5.42 -12.72
C ALA A 198 53.50 -5.86 -11.38
N THR A 199 53.99 -6.96 -10.79
CA THR A 199 53.38 -7.61 -9.60
C THR A 199 54.38 -7.84 -8.47
N GLU A 200 55.34 -6.94 -8.23
CA GLU A 200 56.01 -6.85 -6.92
C GLU A 200 55.20 -5.95 -5.98
N SER A 201 54.10 -6.48 -5.44
CA SER A 201 53.44 -6.01 -4.21
C SER A 201 52.49 -7.09 -3.72
N GLN A 202 52.99 -7.94 -2.82
CA GLN A 202 52.32 -8.64 -1.69
C GLN A 202 50.93 -9.24 -1.90
N GLU A 203 50.55 -10.42 -1.42
CA GLU A 203 51.13 -11.51 -0.62
C GLU A 203 50.02 -12.59 -0.67
N ASP A 204 50.42 -13.86 -0.69
CA ASP A 204 49.73 -15.04 -0.14
C ASP A 204 48.19 -15.09 -0.07
N THR A 205 47.60 -16.08 -0.73
CA THR A 205 46.93 -17.17 0.02
C THR A 205 46.60 -18.35 -0.89
N ASP A 206 46.97 -19.54 -0.40
CA ASP A 206 46.52 -20.85 -0.84
C ASP A 206 45.05 -20.86 -1.23
N THR A 207 44.73 -21.44 -2.40
CA THR A 207 43.41 -22.05 -2.59
C THR A 207 43.56 -23.32 -3.41
N SER A 208 43.58 -24.43 -2.69
CA SER A 208 43.29 -25.77 -3.19
C SER A 208 42.05 -25.76 -4.08
N GLU A 209 42.19 -26.28 -5.29
CA GLU A 209 41.10 -26.57 -6.22
C GLU A 209 40.08 -27.51 -5.56
N THR A 210 39.04 -26.94 -4.95
CA THR A 210 37.83 -27.68 -4.61
C THR A 210 36.85 -27.45 -5.74
N LYS A 211 36.75 -28.49 -6.56
CA LYS A 211 35.70 -28.70 -7.55
C LYS A 211 34.33 -28.47 -6.88
N CYS A 212 33.73 -27.31 -7.12
CA CYS A 212 32.34 -27.06 -6.80
C CYS A 212 31.47 -27.61 -7.92
N GLU A 213 30.92 -28.78 -7.64
CA GLU A 213 29.73 -29.30 -8.29
C GLU A 213 28.61 -28.26 -8.13
N THR A 214 27.93 -27.96 -9.23
CA THR A 214 26.56 -27.43 -9.21
C THR A 214 25.70 -28.42 -8.42
N PRO A 215 25.03 -27.97 -7.36
CA PRO A 215 23.57 -28.07 -7.36
C PRO A 215 22.97 -26.86 -6.61
N ILE A 216 21.75 -26.40 -6.82
CA ILE A 216 20.49 -27.11 -6.69
C ILE A 216 19.44 -26.23 -7.39
N GLU A 217 18.87 -26.74 -8.48
CA GLU A 217 17.51 -26.42 -8.87
C GLU A 217 16.64 -26.82 -7.67
N VAL A 218 16.07 -25.85 -6.97
CA VAL A 218 15.09 -26.13 -5.92
C VAL A 218 13.83 -26.58 -6.67
N GLU A 219 13.78 -27.88 -6.99
CA GLU A 219 12.53 -28.55 -7.25
C GLU A 219 11.69 -28.40 -5.98
N LEU A 220 10.72 -27.48 -6.06
CA LEU A 220 9.60 -27.43 -5.12
C LEU A 220 9.07 -28.86 -4.96
N PRO A 221 8.92 -29.37 -3.73
CA PRO A 221 8.36 -30.70 -3.51
C PRO A 221 7.06 -30.83 -4.30
N PRO A 222 6.79 -31.95 -4.99
CA PRO A 222 5.53 -32.15 -5.72
C PRO A 222 4.28 -32.07 -4.84
N ASP A 223 4.47 -32.04 -3.51
CA ASP A 223 3.45 -31.84 -2.49
C ASP A 223 3.08 -30.37 -2.21
N ALA A 224 3.86 -29.38 -2.66
CA ALA A 224 3.58 -27.96 -2.42
C ALA A 224 2.42 -27.42 -3.28
N ASN A 225 2.18 -28.02 -4.44
CA ASN A 225 1.06 -27.68 -5.32
C ASN A 225 -0.28 -28.29 -4.85
N ASN A 226 -0.26 -29.20 -3.88
CA ASN A 226 -1.40 -30.02 -3.46
C ASN A 226 -1.77 -29.85 -1.97
N ILE A 227 -1.39 -28.73 -1.34
CA ILE A 227 -1.74 -28.45 0.07
C ILE A 227 -3.27 -28.40 0.25
N PHE A 228 -3.98 -27.90 -0.76
CA PHE A 228 -5.44 -27.81 -0.75
C PHE A 228 -6.15 -29.12 -1.11
N GLU A 229 -5.48 -30.08 -1.76
CA GLU A 229 -6.07 -31.40 -2.04
C GLU A 229 -6.10 -32.30 -0.80
N LYS A 230 -5.18 -32.08 0.15
CA LYS A 230 -5.17 -32.76 1.46
C LYS A 230 -6.20 -32.21 2.44
N LEU A 231 -6.82 -31.06 2.15
CA LEU A 231 -7.76 -30.41 3.04
C LEU A 231 -9.15 -31.00 2.86
N THR A 232 -9.63 -31.74 3.86
CA THR A 232 -10.97 -32.32 3.80
C THR A 232 -12.03 -31.27 4.17
N PRO A 233 -13.27 -31.38 3.67
CA PRO A 233 -14.35 -30.47 4.04
C PRO A 233 -14.65 -30.52 5.56
N GLU A 234 -14.30 -31.62 6.22
CA GLU A 234 -14.36 -31.77 7.68
C GLU A 234 -13.34 -30.87 8.39
N ASP A 235 -12.11 -30.74 7.87
CA ASP A 235 -11.07 -29.87 8.44
C ASP A 235 -11.49 -28.41 8.38
N VAL A 236 -12.03 -27.98 7.23
CA VAL A 236 -12.55 -26.62 7.04
C VAL A 236 -13.72 -26.37 8.00
N LYS A 237 -14.63 -27.34 8.11
CA LYS A 237 -15.77 -27.24 9.04
C LYS A 237 -15.31 -27.16 10.49
N ALA A 238 -14.29 -27.92 10.89
CA ALA A 238 -13.73 -27.91 12.24
C ALA A 238 -13.17 -26.52 12.59
N VAL A 239 -12.34 -25.95 11.71
CA VAL A 239 -11.76 -24.61 11.90
C VAL A 239 -12.85 -23.53 11.96
N ILE A 240 -13.87 -23.62 11.10
CA ILE A 240 -15.01 -22.68 11.14
C ILE A 240 -15.77 -22.83 12.46
N THR A 241 -16.04 -24.05 12.93
CA THR A 241 -16.74 -24.25 14.20
C THR A 241 -15.94 -23.74 15.39
N GLU A 242 -14.61 -23.93 15.37
CA GLU A 242 -13.72 -23.43 16.42
C GLU A 242 -13.69 -21.90 16.45
N THR A 243 -13.48 -21.26 15.29
CA THR A 243 -13.46 -19.80 15.18
C THR A 243 -14.82 -19.18 15.53
N CYS A 244 -15.93 -19.76 15.07
CA CYS A 244 -17.27 -19.33 15.47
C CYS A 244 -17.51 -19.48 16.98
N ALA A 245 -17.05 -20.58 17.60
CA ALA A 245 -17.19 -20.78 19.03
C ALA A 245 -16.40 -19.73 19.83
N VAL A 246 -15.20 -19.36 19.39
CA VAL A 246 -14.40 -18.30 20.04
C VAL A 246 -15.10 -16.95 19.94
N ILE A 247 -15.62 -16.59 18.75
CA ILE A 247 -16.32 -15.32 18.54
C ILE A 247 -17.60 -15.25 19.38
N LEU A 248 -18.42 -16.30 19.38
CA LEU A 248 -19.66 -16.35 20.16
C LEU A 248 -19.40 -16.27 21.66
N ASN A 249 -18.40 -17.00 22.18
CA ASN A 249 -18.03 -16.94 23.60
C ASN A 249 -17.52 -15.55 24.00
N ASN A 250 -16.75 -14.88 23.14
CA ASN A 250 -16.29 -13.52 23.40
C ASN A 250 -17.45 -12.52 23.42
N LEU A 251 -18.40 -12.67 22.51
CA LEU A 251 -19.61 -11.84 22.45
C LEU A 251 -20.52 -12.06 23.67
N GLU A 252 -20.70 -13.32 24.09
CA GLU A 252 -21.45 -13.68 25.30
C GLU A 252 -20.84 -13.02 26.54
N LYS A 253 -19.51 -13.10 26.70
CA LYS A 253 -18.79 -12.43 27.80
C LYS A 253 -18.95 -10.91 27.77
N ASP A 254 -18.90 -10.29 26.58
CA ASP A 254 -19.07 -8.83 26.48
C ASP A 254 -20.50 -8.40 26.84
N VAL A 255 -21.51 -9.16 26.42
CA VAL A 255 -22.92 -8.93 26.79
C VAL A 255 -23.11 -9.08 28.29
N GLU A 256 -22.58 -10.15 28.90
CA GLU A 256 -22.68 -10.36 30.35
C GLU A 256 -22.01 -9.22 31.14
N LYS A 257 -20.85 -8.76 30.67
CA LYS A 257 -20.15 -7.61 31.25
C LYS A 257 -20.98 -6.32 31.14
N LYS A 258 -21.56 -6.04 29.97
CA LYS A 258 -22.44 -4.87 29.76
C LYS A 258 -23.69 -4.91 30.64
N ILE A 259 -24.34 -6.08 30.77
CA ILE A 259 -25.50 -6.26 31.66
C ILE A 259 -25.11 -6.01 33.12
N THR A 260 -23.97 -6.57 33.55
CA THR A 260 -23.46 -6.38 34.92
C THR A 260 -23.14 -4.92 35.20
N GLN A 261 -22.54 -4.21 34.24
CA GLN A 261 -22.24 -2.79 34.34
C GLN A 261 -23.51 -1.94 34.42
N GLN A 262 -24.55 -2.23 33.61
CA GLN A 262 -25.83 -1.54 33.69
C GLN A 262 -26.53 -1.79 35.03
N LYS A 263 -26.52 -3.03 35.51
CA LYS A 263 -27.06 -3.38 36.83
C LYS A 263 -26.35 -2.62 37.95
N ALA A 264 -25.02 -2.57 37.93
CA ALA A 264 -24.24 -1.81 38.91
C ALA A 264 -24.57 -0.31 38.86
N THR A 265 -24.68 0.26 37.66
CA THR A 265 -25.04 1.67 37.46
C THR A 265 -26.44 1.98 38.00
N ALA A 266 -27.43 1.11 37.73
CA ALA A 266 -28.77 1.26 38.25
C ALA A 266 -28.82 1.15 39.78
N LEU A 267 -28.04 0.25 40.38
CA LEU A 267 -27.95 0.07 41.82
C LEU A 267 -27.30 1.28 42.51
N THR A 268 -26.26 1.88 41.91
CA THR A 268 -25.69 3.14 42.40
C THR A 268 -26.71 4.28 42.37
N LYS A 269 -27.50 4.39 41.29
CA LYS A 269 -28.58 5.40 41.20
C LYS A 269 -29.65 5.18 42.26
N LEU A 270 -30.05 3.94 42.54
CA LEU A 270 -31.01 3.62 43.62
C LEU A 270 -30.46 4.00 45.00
N ASN A 271 -29.19 3.71 45.28
CA ASN A 271 -28.56 4.07 46.54
C ASN A 271 -28.48 5.60 46.73
N MET A 272 -28.20 6.34 45.66
CA MET A 272 -28.27 7.82 45.69
C MET A 272 -29.66 8.35 46.06
N ILE A 273 -30.73 7.67 45.63
CA ILE A 273 -32.11 8.07 45.96
C ILE A 273 -32.47 7.68 47.40
N GLN A 274 -31.98 6.53 47.90
CA GLN A 274 -32.23 6.10 49.28
C GLN A 274 -31.48 6.92 50.35
N ASN A 275 -30.36 7.57 49.99
CA ASN A 275 -29.60 8.44 50.90
C ASN A 275 -30.08 9.90 50.92
N ILE A 276 -31.25 10.21 50.36
CA ILE A 276 -31.89 11.53 50.53
C ILE A 276 -32.57 11.54 51.91
N PRO A 277 -32.14 12.38 52.88
CA PRO A 277 -32.77 12.45 54.19
C PRO A 277 -34.22 12.96 54.06
N PRO A 278 -35.14 12.55 54.96
CA PRO A 278 -36.55 12.92 54.85
C PRO A 278 -36.69 14.44 54.95
N LEU A 279 -37.37 15.03 53.95
CA LEU A 279 -37.82 16.40 53.93
C LEU A 279 -38.50 16.72 55.27
N SER A 280 -37.86 17.57 56.08
CA SER A 280 -38.49 18.16 57.25
C SER A 280 -39.64 19.03 56.78
N GLY A 281 -40.86 18.53 56.93
CA GLY A 281 -42.05 19.35 56.85
C GLY A 281 -42.00 20.44 57.91
N LYS A 282 -42.24 21.69 57.50
CA LYS A 282 -42.94 22.66 58.33
C LYS A 282 -44.01 23.34 57.49
N SER A 283 -45.24 23.03 57.89
CA SER A 283 -46.46 23.75 57.55
C SER A 283 -46.44 25.17 58.12
N SER A 284 -47.29 26.00 57.51
CA SER A 284 -48.16 27.00 58.15
C SER A 284 -47.51 28.04 59.09
N ASP A 285 -47.63 29.31 58.71
CA ASP A 285 -48.65 30.24 59.25
C ASP A 285 -48.12 31.66 59.46
N SER A 286 -48.94 32.64 59.03
CA SER A 286 -49.10 34.01 59.57
C SER A 286 -47.81 34.86 59.76
N LYS A 287 -47.64 36.00 59.11
CA LYS A 287 -48.47 37.21 59.22
C LYS A 287 -47.95 38.28 58.26
#